data_AF-A0A2D3C4K8-F1
#
_entry.id   AF-A0A2D3C4K8-F1
#
_cell.length_a   1.000
_cell.length_b   1.000
_cell.length_c   1.000
_cell.angle_alpha   90.00
_cell.angle_beta   90.00
_cell.angle_gamma   90.00
#
_symmetry.space_group_name_H-M   'P 1'
#
loop_
_entity.id
_entity.type
_entity.pdbx_description
1 polymer ?
#
loop_
_entity_poly.entity_id
_entity_poly.type
_entity_poly.pdbx_seq_one_letter_code
_entity_poly.pdbx_strand_id
1 'polypeptide(L)'
;MAEEMSPEEMEQKKEMVMSMCICPSCPSWVECGEKGGYCLSTIGKSDCIEEESGCICGGCPVTEELGLTNGYYCTRGSEKEQLGK
;
A
#
# COMPACT_ATOMS: atom_id res chain seq x y z
N MET A 1 -14.49 -22.20 13.65
CA MET A 1 -14.91 -20.79 13.50
C MET A 1 -14.02 -20.23 12.42
N ALA A 2 -14.52 -20.15 11.19
CA ALA A 2 -13.81 -19.45 10.12
C ALA A 2 -14.16 -17.98 10.32
N GLU A 3 -13.23 -17.19 10.82
CA GLU A 3 -13.41 -15.74 10.92
C GLU A 3 -13.42 -15.19 9.49
N GLU A 4 -14.64 -14.99 9.00
CA GLU A 4 -14.92 -14.36 7.72
C GLU A 4 -14.62 -12.87 7.91
N MET A 5 -13.41 -12.46 7.51
CA MET A 5 -13.09 -11.04 7.40
C MET A 5 -14.03 -10.46 6.35
N SER A 6 -15.01 -9.69 6.79
CA SER A 6 -16.13 -9.22 5.96
C SER A 6 -15.63 -8.37 4.79
N PRO A 7 -16.20 -8.50 3.58
CA PRO A 7 -15.82 -7.68 2.42
C PRO A 7 -15.91 -6.16 2.69
N GLU A 8 -16.80 -5.74 3.59
CA GLU A 8 -16.99 -4.35 4.00
C GLU A 8 -15.75 -3.75 4.68
N GLU A 9 -15.08 -4.49 5.56
CA GLU A 9 -13.87 -4.02 6.26
C GLU A 9 -12.72 -3.75 5.28
N MET A 10 -12.66 -4.56 4.21
CA MET A 10 -11.64 -4.45 3.17
C MET A 10 -11.85 -3.20 2.31
N GLU A 11 -13.11 -2.87 2.02
CA GLU A 11 -13.46 -1.67 1.24
C GLU A 11 -13.24 -0.39 2.05
N GLN A 12 -13.61 -0.36 3.32
CA GLN A 12 -13.34 0.77 4.21
C GLN A 12 -11.84 1.06 4.33
N LYS A 13 -11.01 0.01 4.52
CA LYS A 13 -9.55 0.16 4.48
C LYS A 13 -9.07 0.71 3.15
N LYS A 14 -9.64 0.25 2.03
CA LYS A 14 -9.28 0.76 0.70
C LYS A 14 -9.54 2.25 0.55
N GLU A 15 -10.71 2.72 0.95
CA GLU A 15 -11.07 4.14 0.86
C GLU A 15 -10.19 5.02 1.77
N MET A 16 -9.94 4.55 3.00
CA MET A 16 -9.04 5.18 3.96
C MET A 16 -7.62 5.32 3.39
N VAL A 17 -7.07 4.22 2.87
CA VAL A 17 -5.75 4.24 2.22
C VAL A 17 -5.73 5.17 1.03
N MET A 18 -6.73 5.14 0.14
CA MET A 18 -6.78 6.04 -1.01
C MET A 18 -6.81 7.52 -0.60
N SER A 19 -7.44 7.85 0.53
CA SER A 19 -7.55 9.22 1.04
C SER A 19 -6.32 9.68 1.84
N MET A 20 -5.65 8.76 2.54
CA MET A 20 -4.52 9.08 3.43
C MET A 20 -3.15 8.77 2.84
N CYS A 21 -3.06 8.00 1.75
CA CYS A 21 -1.76 7.63 1.21
C CYS A 21 -1.01 8.86 0.69
N ILE A 22 0.28 8.89 0.98
CA ILE A 22 1.22 9.91 0.49
C ILE A 22 1.99 9.43 -0.74
N CYS A 23 1.49 8.38 -1.41
CA CYS A 23 2.07 7.84 -2.63
C CYS A 23 2.39 8.90 -3.68
N PRO A 24 1.48 9.84 -4.05
CA PRO A 24 1.78 10.86 -5.05
C PRO A 24 2.92 11.83 -4.64
N SER A 25 3.25 11.91 -3.35
CA SER A 25 4.37 12.72 -2.84
C SER A 25 5.69 11.94 -2.74
N CYS A 26 5.67 10.63 -3.04
CA CYS A 26 6.85 9.77 -2.92
C CYS A 26 7.83 10.06 -4.07
N PRO A 27 9.15 10.13 -3.83
CA PRO A 27 10.11 10.38 -4.91
C PRO A 27 10.24 9.21 -5.90
N SER A 28 9.84 8.00 -5.52
CA SER A 28 9.70 6.87 -6.46
C SER A 28 8.37 6.87 -7.22
N TRP A 29 7.43 7.77 -6.91
CA TRP A 29 6.13 7.78 -7.57
C TRP A 29 6.25 8.25 -9.02
N VAL A 30 5.64 7.50 -9.92
CA VAL A 30 5.52 7.83 -11.32
C VAL A 30 4.07 8.15 -11.61
N GLU A 31 3.81 9.31 -12.21
CA GLU A 31 2.46 9.73 -12.59
C GLU A 31 1.99 8.94 -13.82
N CYS A 32 1.49 7.73 -13.58
CA CYS A 32 1.01 6.79 -14.59
C CYS A 32 -0.52 6.65 -14.60
N GLY A 33 -1.22 7.47 -13.81
CA GLY A 33 -2.69 7.43 -13.66
C GLY A 33 -3.17 6.48 -12.55
N GLU A 34 -2.26 5.89 -11.79
CA GLU A 34 -2.59 5.15 -10.57
C GLU A 34 -2.92 6.12 -9.43
N LYS A 35 -3.71 5.70 -8.45
CA LYS A 35 -4.00 6.50 -7.24
C LYS A 35 -3.09 6.16 -6.05
N GLY A 36 -2.33 5.06 -6.15
CA GLY A 36 -1.49 4.54 -5.08
C GLY A 36 -2.22 3.58 -4.16
N GLY A 37 -1.72 3.41 -2.93
CA GLY A 37 -2.32 2.52 -1.94
C GLY A 37 -1.87 1.06 -2.01
N TYR A 38 -0.71 0.79 -2.61
CA TYR A 38 -0.13 -0.55 -2.75
C TYR A 38 0.14 -1.29 -1.44
N CYS A 39 0.13 -0.57 -0.32
CA CYS A 39 0.19 -1.15 1.02
C CYS A 39 -0.97 -2.14 1.29
N LEU A 40 -2.08 -2.02 0.57
CA LEU A 40 -3.17 -2.98 0.61
C LEU A 40 -2.97 -4.12 -0.39
N SER A 41 -3.07 -5.35 0.13
CA SER A 41 -3.04 -6.56 -0.68
C SER A 41 -4.15 -6.65 -1.73
N THR A 42 -5.22 -5.87 -1.61
CA THR A 42 -6.31 -5.79 -2.59
C THR A 42 -5.98 -4.91 -3.79
N ILE A 43 -5.08 -3.93 -3.64
CA ILE A 43 -4.60 -3.08 -4.74
C ILE A 43 -3.45 -3.79 -5.45
N GLY A 44 -2.55 -4.41 -4.69
CA GLY A 44 -1.36 -5.07 -5.23
C GLY A 44 -0.22 -4.08 -5.43
N LYS A 45 0.63 -4.33 -6.43
CA LYS A 45 1.82 -3.54 -6.78
C LYS A 45 1.55 -2.65 -7.99
N SER A 46 2.35 -1.60 -8.17
CA SER A 46 2.31 -0.78 -9.38
C SER A 46 3.01 -1.50 -10.52
N ASP A 47 2.43 -1.47 -11.71
CA ASP A 47 3.11 -1.89 -12.95
C ASP A 47 3.98 -0.77 -13.54
N CYS A 48 3.80 0.47 -13.10
CA CYS A 48 4.49 1.63 -13.68
C CYS A 48 5.73 2.08 -12.92
N ILE A 49 5.82 1.76 -11.62
CA ILE A 49 6.98 2.12 -10.80
C ILE A 49 7.92 0.93 -10.78
N GLU A 50 8.98 1.00 -11.58
CA GLU A 50 10.04 -0.01 -11.63
C GLU A 50 11.31 0.44 -10.90
N GLU A 51 11.58 1.75 -10.83
CA GLU A 51 12.77 2.29 -10.17
C GLU A 51 12.47 2.86 -8.77
N GLU A 52 13.26 2.40 -7.80
CA GLU A 52 13.18 2.80 -6.39
C GLU A 52 14.10 4.01 -6.13
N SER A 53 13.67 5.23 -6.48
CA SER A 53 14.44 6.46 -6.19
C SER A 53 14.44 6.85 -4.69
N GLY A 54 13.45 6.36 -3.94
CA GLY A 54 13.31 6.58 -2.50
C GLY A 54 11.87 6.35 -2.02
N CYS A 55 11.70 5.81 -0.82
CA CYS A 55 10.40 5.50 -0.25
C CYS A 55 10.16 6.20 1.08
N ILE A 56 8.99 6.82 1.20
CA ILE A 56 8.51 7.49 2.40
C ILE A 56 7.41 6.71 3.13
N CYS A 57 7.15 5.45 2.74
CA CYS A 57 6.10 4.62 3.33
C CYS A 57 6.28 4.39 4.84
N GLY A 58 7.52 4.39 5.35
CA GLY A 58 7.77 4.24 6.80
C GLY A 58 7.24 5.40 7.65
N GLY A 59 6.99 6.57 7.06
CA GLY A 59 6.34 7.71 7.72
C GLY A 59 4.90 7.95 7.28
N CYS A 60 4.30 7.01 6.55
CA CYS A 60 2.94 7.16 6.04
C CYS A 60 1.94 6.89 7.18
N PRO A 61 0.92 7.75 7.39
CA PRO A 61 -0.11 7.51 8.42
C PRO A 61 -0.83 6.19 8.20
N VAL A 62 -1.02 5.78 6.93
CA VAL A 62 -1.60 4.49 6.56
C VAL A 62 -0.79 3.31 7.11
N THR A 63 0.53 3.40 7.07
CA THR A 63 1.43 2.37 7.59
C THR A 63 1.26 2.23 9.09
N GLU A 64 1.18 3.34 9.83
CA GLU A 64 0.93 3.32 11.28
C GLU A 64 -0.46 2.75 11.61
N GLU A 65 -1.49 3.18 10.89
CA GLU A 65 -2.88 2.79 11.12
C GLU A 65 -3.17 1.32 10.79
N LEU A 66 -2.55 0.80 9.73
CA LEU A 66 -2.61 -0.61 9.36
C LEU A 66 -1.58 -1.46 10.11
N GLY A 67 -0.73 -0.85 10.94
CA GLY A 67 0.33 -1.52 11.69
C GLY A 67 1.38 -2.16 10.79
N LEU A 68 1.61 -1.57 9.61
CA LEU A 68 2.57 -2.07 8.65
C LEU A 68 3.99 -1.65 9.04
N THR A 69 4.97 -2.48 8.73
CA THR A 69 6.38 -2.24 9.10
C THR A 69 7.33 -2.21 7.92
N ASN A 70 6.91 -2.74 6.77
CA ASN A 70 7.69 -2.71 5.55
C ASN A 70 7.53 -1.39 4.79
N GLY A 71 8.16 -1.31 3.62
CA GLY A 71 8.03 -0.20 2.70
C GLY A 71 8.07 -0.70 1.27
N TYR A 72 8.13 0.23 0.32
CA TYR A 72 8.23 -0.10 -1.11
C TYR A 72 7.11 -1.01 -1.60
N TYR A 73 5.88 -0.80 -1.10
CA TYR A 73 4.74 -1.63 -1.48
C TYR A 73 4.40 -1.56 -2.97
N CYS A 74 4.73 -0.44 -3.63
CA CYS A 74 4.58 -0.24 -5.07
C CYS A 74 5.41 -1.25 -5.89
N THR A 75 6.64 -1.55 -5.48
CA THR A 75 7.57 -2.39 -6.25
C THR A 75 7.65 -3.80 -5.67
N ARG A 76 7.77 -3.91 -4.35
CA ARG A 76 8.01 -5.17 -3.62
C ARG A 76 6.73 -5.91 -3.22
N GLY A 77 5.57 -5.29 -3.44
CA GLY A 77 4.27 -5.83 -3.06
C GLY A 77 3.89 -5.49 -1.63
N SER A 78 2.62 -5.75 -1.29
CA SER A 78 2.03 -5.40 0.00
C SER A 78 2.72 -6.12 1.17
N GLU A 79 2.48 -5.64 2.39
CA GLU A 79 3.08 -6.24 3.60
C GLU A 79 2.87 -7.75 3.64
N LYS A 80 1.67 -8.25 3.34
CA LYS A 80 1.38 -9.70 3.33
C LYS A 80 2.25 -10.50 2.34
N GLU A 81 2.62 -9.90 1.21
CA GLU A 81 3.53 -10.54 0.25
C GLU A 81 4.99 -10.49 0.74
N GLN A 82 5.39 -9.38 1.37
CA GLN A 82 6.75 -9.24 1.92
C GLN A 82 6.97 -10.02 3.22
N LEU A 83 5.93 -10.22 4.03
CA LEU A 83 5.95 -11.04 5.23
C LEU A 83 5.96 -12.55 4.93
N GLY A 84 6.02 -12.92 3.65
CA GLY A 84 5.95 -14.29 3.15
C GLY A 84 6.70 -15.30 4.02
N LYS A 85 5.92 -16.12 4.72
CA LYS A 85 6.22 -17.54 4.94
C LYS A 85 5.36 -18.36 3.99
#